data_AF-A0A956PDY1-F1
#
_entry.id   AF-A0A956PDY1-F1
#
_cell.length_a   1.000
_cell.length_b   1.000
_cell.length_c   1.000
_cell.angle_alpha   90.00
_cell.angle_beta   90.00
_cell.angle_gamma   90.00
#
_symmetry.space_group_name_H-M   'P 1'
#
loop_
_entity.id
_entity.type
_entity.pdbx_description
1 polymer ?
#
loop_
_entity_poly.entity_id
_entity_poly.type
_entity_poly.pdbx_seq_one_letter_code
_entity_poly.pdbx_strand_id
1 'polypeptide(L)'
;MRLRPLLLTIPLLALSAPLAAQDGSAPDLGAAIDLASTQAPVTGTLRADLDLDGIEEAVLIYGSGCEGDACPWRLVGRHPDGSGWGVVAGGFGARTHLVETHPSGHVIVSDGVILAWDGERLMPHHDLIAMTPERRATAGEARELRILLSGTFRPMQMRVLEFDPFRTGEIWRLILIDPDGSDPDGPSPFHLLGPDGALRHSGAAHGRPWAYADADGAGAVLRLVSLTRSGLLVETAR
;
A
#
# COMPACT_ATOMS: atom_id res chain seq x y z
N MET A 1 -53.38 -57.89 -45.07
CA MET A 1 -53.82 -56.65 -44.40
C MET A 1 -52.80 -56.30 -43.34
N ARG A 2 -51.98 -55.26 -43.58
CA ARG A 2 -50.88 -54.85 -42.70
C ARG A 2 -51.29 -53.57 -41.96
N LEU A 3 -51.31 -53.63 -40.62
CA LEU A 3 -51.48 -52.48 -39.74
C LEU A 3 -50.21 -51.63 -39.76
N ARG A 4 -50.35 -50.34 -40.08
CA ARG A 4 -49.31 -49.31 -39.91
C ARG A 4 -49.38 -48.76 -38.49
N PRO A 5 -48.29 -48.69 -37.72
CA PRO A 5 -48.25 -47.88 -36.52
C PRO A 5 -48.00 -46.41 -36.89
N LEU A 6 -48.88 -45.55 -36.40
CA LEU A 6 -48.82 -44.09 -36.48
C LEU A 6 -47.77 -43.62 -35.46
N LEU A 7 -46.56 -43.26 -35.91
CA LEU A 7 -45.58 -42.56 -35.07
C LEU A 7 -45.97 -41.07 -35.05
N LEU A 8 -46.56 -40.63 -33.93
CA LEU A 8 -46.74 -39.21 -33.62
C LEU A 8 -45.37 -38.57 -33.40
N THR A 9 -44.92 -37.77 -34.36
CA THR A 9 -43.84 -36.80 -34.17
C THR A 9 -44.39 -35.62 -33.37
N ILE A 10 -44.04 -35.54 -32.09
CA ILE A 10 -44.22 -34.32 -31.29
C ILE A 10 -43.10 -33.36 -31.69
N PRO A 11 -43.40 -32.13 -32.16
CA PRO A 11 -42.37 -31.12 -32.36
C PRO A 11 -41.85 -30.72 -30.98
N LEU A 12 -40.57 -30.97 -30.72
CA LEU A 12 -39.84 -30.38 -29.61
C LEU A 12 -39.79 -28.87 -29.88
N LEU A 13 -40.79 -28.14 -29.37
CA LEU A 13 -40.72 -26.69 -29.25
C LEU A 13 -39.62 -26.40 -28.23
N ALA A 14 -38.42 -26.13 -28.74
CA ALA A 14 -37.36 -25.50 -27.99
C ALA A 14 -37.90 -24.13 -27.54
N LEU A 15 -38.39 -24.07 -26.30
CA LEU A 15 -38.48 -22.81 -25.58
C LEU A 15 -37.04 -22.34 -25.38
N SER A 16 -36.57 -21.52 -26.32
CA SER A 16 -35.50 -20.56 -26.05
C SER A 16 -36.05 -19.57 -25.03
N ALA A 17 -36.09 -19.98 -23.76
CA ALA A 17 -36.19 -19.03 -22.67
C ALA A 17 -34.97 -18.11 -22.83
N PRO A 18 -35.14 -16.78 -22.86
CA PRO A 18 -34.00 -15.93 -22.63
C PRO A 18 -33.55 -16.29 -21.21
N LEU A 19 -32.39 -16.95 -21.11
CA LEU A 19 -31.54 -16.73 -19.96
C LEU A 19 -31.32 -15.22 -19.98
N ALA A 20 -32.12 -14.51 -19.20
CA ALA A 20 -31.66 -13.31 -18.56
C ALA A 20 -30.38 -13.75 -17.84
N ALA A 21 -29.24 -13.52 -18.49
CA ALA A 21 -28.02 -13.25 -17.78
C ALA A 21 -28.44 -12.16 -16.80
N GLN A 22 -28.61 -12.54 -15.53
CA GLN A 22 -28.43 -11.57 -14.48
C GLN A 22 -27.04 -11.04 -14.75
N ASP A 23 -26.96 -9.81 -15.23
CA ASP A 23 -25.74 -9.03 -15.20
C ASP A 23 -25.32 -8.99 -13.74
N GLY A 24 -24.57 -10.01 -13.32
CA GLY A 24 -23.76 -10.01 -12.13
C GLY A 24 -22.57 -9.09 -12.37
N SER A 25 -22.86 -7.87 -12.81
CA SER A 25 -21.90 -6.79 -12.81
C SER A 25 -21.45 -6.68 -11.37
N ALA A 26 -20.17 -6.93 -11.12
CA ALA A 26 -19.54 -6.49 -9.89
C ALA A 26 -20.05 -5.07 -9.56
N PRO A 27 -20.38 -4.78 -8.29
CA PRO A 27 -20.92 -3.48 -7.91
C PRO A 27 -20.09 -2.37 -8.56
N ASP A 28 -20.71 -1.38 -9.19
CA ASP A 28 -19.96 -0.23 -9.67
C ASP A 28 -19.38 0.56 -8.48
N LEU A 29 -18.50 1.53 -8.75
CA LEU A 29 -17.89 2.35 -7.70
C LEU A 29 -18.94 2.93 -6.74
N GLY A 30 -20.10 3.35 -7.25
CA GLY A 30 -21.19 3.91 -6.45
C GLY A 30 -21.72 2.89 -5.42
N ALA A 31 -22.07 1.70 -5.89
CA ALA A 31 -22.55 0.62 -5.03
C ALA A 31 -21.48 0.16 -4.02
N ALA A 32 -20.21 0.15 -4.41
CA ALA A 32 -19.10 -0.16 -3.50
C ALA A 32 -18.92 0.89 -2.40
N ILE A 33 -19.07 2.19 -2.73
CA ILE A 33 -19.07 3.28 -1.75
C ILE A 33 -20.26 3.16 -0.80
N ASP A 34 -21.46 2.90 -1.32
CA ASP A 34 -22.67 2.76 -0.50
C ASP A 34 -22.51 1.60 0.48
N LEU A 35 -22.04 0.45 0.01
CA LEU A 35 -21.76 -0.72 0.85
C LEU A 35 -20.71 -0.39 1.92
N ALA A 36 -19.60 0.25 1.56
CA ALA A 36 -18.54 0.65 2.50
C ALA A 36 -19.04 1.67 3.55
N SER A 37 -20.01 2.50 3.17
CA SER A 37 -20.64 3.50 4.06
C SER A 37 -21.61 2.87 5.06
N THR A 38 -22.13 1.67 4.80
CA THR A 38 -22.96 0.94 5.78
C THR A 38 -22.16 0.44 6.98
N GLN A 39 -20.84 0.27 6.83
CA GLN A 39 -19.98 -0.26 7.89
C GLN A 39 -19.61 0.77 8.95
N ALA A 40 -19.50 2.05 8.55
CA ALA A 40 -19.17 3.15 9.46
C ALA A 40 -19.56 4.50 8.80
N PRO A 41 -19.91 5.53 9.59
CA PRO A 41 -20.24 6.86 9.06
C PRO A 41 -19.09 7.47 8.27
N VAL A 42 -19.33 7.74 6.97
CA VAL A 42 -18.42 8.49 6.09
C VAL A 42 -18.70 9.98 6.24
N THR A 43 -17.66 10.77 6.49
CA THR A 43 -17.72 12.23 6.64
C THR A 43 -17.22 12.98 5.41
N GLY A 44 -16.49 12.30 4.52
CA GLY A 44 -16.02 12.86 3.26
C GLY A 44 -15.70 11.79 2.23
N THR A 45 -15.87 12.13 0.96
CA THR A 45 -15.54 11.29 -0.19
C THR A 45 -14.75 12.12 -1.19
N LEU A 46 -13.56 11.66 -1.55
CA LEU A 46 -12.70 12.26 -2.57
C LEU A 46 -12.61 11.30 -3.76
N ARG A 47 -12.69 11.79 -4.99
CA ARG A 47 -12.65 10.96 -6.20
C ARG A 47 -11.61 11.47 -7.18
N ALA A 48 -10.90 10.55 -7.81
CA ALA A 48 -9.97 10.80 -8.90
C ALA A 48 -9.59 9.46 -9.55
N ASP A 49 -9.11 9.51 -10.79
CA ASP A 49 -8.37 8.43 -11.44
C ASP A 49 -6.93 8.41 -10.86
N LEU A 50 -6.69 7.51 -9.89
CA LEU A 50 -5.44 7.48 -9.13
C LEU A 50 -4.35 6.65 -9.83
N ASP A 51 -4.71 5.62 -10.59
CA ASP A 51 -3.78 4.74 -11.31
C ASP A 51 -3.66 5.03 -12.82
N LEU A 52 -4.38 6.03 -13.32
CA LEU A 52 -4.36 6.52 -14.71
C LEU A 52 -4.93 5.52 -15.72
N ASP A 53 -5.85 4.66 -15.31
CA ASP A 53 -6.51 3.70 -16.20
C ASP A 53 -7.78 4.26 -16.88
N GLY A 54 -8.18 5.49 -16.54
CA GLY A 54 -9.38 6.17 -17.03
C GLY A 54 -10.64 5.90 -16.22
N ILE A 55 -10.52 5.20 -15.10
CA ILE A 55 -11.60 4.87 -14.16
C ILE A 55 -11.29 5.57 -12.83
N GLU A 56 -12.30 6.16 -12.18
CA GLU A 56 -12.10 6.81 -10.88
C GLU A 56 -12.08 5.80 -9.73
N GLU A 57 -11.22 6.04 -8.74
CA GLU A 57 -11.31 5.50 -7.39
C GLU A 57 -11.95 6.52 -6.43
N ALA A 58 -12.31 6.05 -5.23
CA ALA A 58 -12.77 6.92 -4.15
C ALA A 58 -12.02 6.70 -2.84
N VAL A 59 -11.59 7.80 -2.21
CA VAL A 59 -11.11 7.80 -0.83
C VAL A 59 -12.26 8.19 0.08
N LEU A 60 -12.68 7.27 0.95
CA LEU A 60 -13.69 7.46 1.99
C LEU A 60 -13.02 7.83 3.29
N ILE A 61 -13.42 8.96 3.89
CA ILE A 61 -12.96 9.43 5.19
C ILE A 61 -14.05 9.15 6.21
N TYR A 62 -13.73 8.45 7.29
CA TYR A 62 -14.70 8.05 8.31
C TYR A 62 -14.69 8.98 9.52
N GLY A 63 -15.86 9.20 10.11
CA GLY A 63 -16.03 10.01 11.33
C GLY A 63 -15.97 9.22 12.63
N SER A 64 -15.75 7.91 12.56
CA SER A 64 -15.74 7.00 13.71
C SER A 64 -14.47 6.14 13.73
N GLY A 65 -14.06 5.67 14.91
CA GLY A 65 -12.84 4.88 15.06
C GLY A 65 -11.56 5.72 14.98
N CYS A 66 -11.66 7.03 15.26
CA CYS A 66 -10.50 7.92 15.28
C CYS A 66 -9.66 7.72 16.55
N GLU A 67 -8.35 7.85 16.40
CA GLU A 67 -7.37 7.79 17.50
C GLU A 67 -6.64 9.14 17.57
N GLY A 68 -6.88 9.89 18.66
CA GLY A 68 -6.45 11.29 18.74
C GLY A 68 -7.17 12.14 17.68
N ASP A 69 -6.38 12.89 16.90
CA ASP A 69 -6.89 13.72 15.80
C ASP A 69 -7.00 12.95 14.48
N ALA A 70 -6.48 11.72 14.40
CA ALA A 70 -6.43 10.94 13.18
C ALA A 70 -7.66 10.03 13.03
N CYS A 71 -8.33 10.11 11.88
CA CYS A 71 -9.47 9.27 11.55
C CYS A 71 -9.12 8.26 10.44
N PRO A 72 -9.80 7.10 10.42
CA PRO A 72 -9.58 6.12 9.38
C PRO A 72 -10.08 6.64 8.03
N TRP A 73 -9.34 6.30 6.97
CA TRP A 73 -9.78 6.45 5.59
C TRP A 73 -9.57 5.14 4.82
N ARG A 74 -10.37 4.92 3.78
CA ARG A 74 -10.29 3.73 2.92
C ARG A 74 -10.32 4.12 1.45
N LEU A 75 -9.48 3.46 0.66
CA LEU A 75 -9.52 3.53 -0.79
C LEU A 75 -10.46 2.45 -1.32
N VAL A 76 -11.44 2.88 -2.11
CA VAL A 76 -12.38 2.03 -2.84
C VAL A 76 -12.01 2.09 -4.32
N GLY A 77 -11.79 0.91 -4.91
CA GLY A 77 -11.38 0.76 -6.30
C GLY A 77 -11.68 -0.65 -6.79
N ARG A 78 -11.22 -0.97 -7.98
CA ARG A 78 -11.31 -2.33 -8.52
C ARG A 78 -10.28 -3.24 -7.83
N HIS A 79 -10.71 -4.42 -7.39
CA HIS A 79 -9.81 -5.42 -6.85
C HIS A 79 -8.84 -5.91 -7.94
N PRO A 80 -7.53 -6.02 -7.63
CA PRO A 80 -6.51 -6.43 -8.61
C PRO A 80 -6.74 -7.84 -9.17
N ASP A 81 -7.37 -8.72 -8.38
CA ASP A 81 -7.72 -10.09 -8.78
C ASP A 81 -8.96 -10.17 -9.70
N GLY A 82 -9.56 -9.03 -10.04
CA GLY A 82 -10.75 -8.95 -10.87
C GLY A 82 -12.04 -9.37 -10.16
N SER A 83 -12.03 -9.60 -8.84
CA SER A 83 -13.20 -10.04 -8.07
C SER A 83 -14.32 -8.99 -7.97
N GLY A 84 -14.04 -7.74 -8.36
CA GLY A 84 -15.02 -6.68 -8.46
C GLY A 84 -14.54 -5.38 -7.87
N TRP A 85 -15.46 -4.54 -7.40
CA TRP A 85 -15.14 -3.30 -6.68
C TRP A 85 -15.28 -3.47 -5.18
N GLY A 86 -14.44 -2.78 -4.42
CA GLY A 86 -14.48 -2.80 -2.97
C GLY A 86 -13.36 -1.99 -2.34
N VAL A 87 -13.20 -2.15 -1.03
CA VAL A 87 -12.08 -1.55 -0.29
C VAL A 87 -10.80 -2.28 -0.67
N VAL A 88 -9.84 -1.55 -1.25
CA VAL A 88 -8.56 -2.10 -1.73
C VAL A 88 -7.37 -1.68 -0.87
N ALA A 89 -7.49 -0.53 -0.18
CA ALA A 89 -6.47 -0.05 0.76
C ALA A 89 -7.09 0.85 1.82
N GLY A 90 -6.29 1.28 2.79
CA GLY A 90 -6.72 2.23 3.80
C GLY A 90 -5.57 2.70 4.68
N GLY A 91 -5.88 3.67 5.53
CA GLY A 91 -4.94 4.23 6.49
C GLY A 91 -5.65 5.08 7.51
N PHE A 92 -4.86 5.86 8.25
CA PHE A 92 -5.33 6.82 9.23
C PHE A 92 -4.69 8.18 8.96
N GLY A 93 -5.44 9.25 9.19
CA GLY A 93 -4.90 10.60 9.12
C GLY A 93 -5.85 11.65 9.69
N ALA A 94 -5.29 12.71 10.26
CA ALA A 94 -6.03 13.90 10.67
C ALA A 94 -6.44 14.75 9.47
N ARG A 95 -5.62 14.77 8.41
CA ARG A 95 -5.90 15.45 7.14
C ARG A 95 -5.59 14.54 5.96
N THR A 96 -6.65 14.07 5.32
CA THR A 96 -6.59 13.29 4.08
C THR A 96 -7.19 14.10 2.93
N HIS A 97 -6.43 14.30 1.86
CA HIS A 97 -6.88 15.02 0.66
C HIS A 97 -6.19 14.48 -0.60
N LEU A 98 -6.72 14.82 -1.77
CA LEU A 98 -6.09 14.51 -3.05
C LEU A 98 -5.29 15.71 -3.54
N VAL A 99 -4.15 15.44 -4.18
CA VAL A 99 -3.32 16.45 -4.84
C VAL A 99 -3.05 15.99 -6.26
N GLU A 100 -3.28 16.87 -7.24
CA GLU A 100 -2.91 16.65 -8.63
C GLU A 100 -1.38 16.61 -8.79
N THR A 101 -0.88 15.65 -9.57
CA THR A 101 0.55 15.51 -9.89
C THR A 101 0.87 16.00 -11.29
N HIS A 102 2.17 16.28 -11.53
CA HIS A 102 2.72 16.44 -12.87
C HIS A 102 3.75 15.33 -13.13
N PRO A 103 3.63 14.54 -14.23
CA PRO A 103 2.54 14.53 -15.21
C PRO A 103 1.19 14.15 -14.58
N SER A 104 0.10 14.45 -15.30
CA SER A 104 -1.29 14.35 -14.83
C SER A 104 -1.55 13.05 -14.08
N GLY A 105 -2.16 13.17 -12.90
CA GLY A 105 -2.53 12.09 -11.99
C GLY A 105 -2.89 12.66 -10.64
N HIS A 106 -3.18 11.80 -9.68
CA HIS A 106 -3.54 12.20 -8.32
C HIS A 106 -2.84 11.32 -7.29
N VAL A 107 -2.46 11.93 -6.17
CA VAL A 107 -1.91 11.23 -5.01
C VAL A 107 -2.76 11.53 -3.79
N ILE A 108 -2.84 10.55 -2.89
CA ILE A 108 -3.48 10.70 -1.59
C ILE A 108 -2.45 11.30 -0.64
N VAL A 109 -2.71 12.48 -0.11
CA VAL A 109 -1.91 13.06 0.98
C VAL A 109 -2.62 12.80 2.30
N SER A 110 -1.99 12.03 3.18
CA SER A 110 -2.48 11.75 4.54
C SER A 110 -1.41 12.12 5.56
N ASP A 111 -1.64 13.19 6.31
CA ASP A 111 -0.71 13.71 7.34
C ASP A 111 0.75 13.86 6.88
N GLY A 112 0.94 14.31 5.64
CA GLY A 112 2.25 14.53 5.04
C GLY A 112 2.85 13.33 4.32
N VAL A 113 2.25 12.14 4.41
CA VAL A 113 2.58 11.02 3.51
C VAL A 113 1.85 11.22 2.20
N ILE A 114 2.61 11.29 1.12
CA ILE A 114 2.09 11.28 -0.24
C ILE A 114 2.05 9.82 -0.69
N LEU A 115 0.87 9.30 -1.00
CA LEU A 115 0.63 7.91 -1.38
C LEU A 115 0.12 7.87 -2.83
N ALA A 116 0.72 7.02 -3.64
CA ALA A 116 0.29 6.70 -4.99
C ALA A 116 -0.37 5.31 -5.01
N TRP A 117 -1.42 5.18 -5.80
CA TRP A 117 -2.07 3.91 -6.12
C TRP A 117 -1.62 3.51 -7.52
N ASP A 118 -1.15 2.28 -7.71
CA ASP A 118 -0.67 1.78 -9.01
C ASP A 118 -1.65 0.78 -9.67
N GLY A 119 -2.87 0.67 -9.15
CA GLY A 119 -3.86 -0.33 -9.57
C GLY A 119 -3.79 -1.64 -8.77
N GLU A 120 -2.71 -1.87 -8.03
CA GLU A 120 -2.54 -3.07 -7.22
C GLU A 120 -2.27 -2.78 -5.74
N ARG A 121 -1.47 -1.74 -5.46
CA ARG A 121 -0.91 -1.45 -4.15
C ARG A 121 -0.86 0.05 -3.90
N LEU A 122 -1.13 0.41 -2.66
CA LEU A 122 -0.89 1.76 -2.17
C LEU A 122 0.55 1.86 -1.65
N MET A 123 1.31 2.81 -2.18
CA MET A 123 2.72 2.99 -1.85
C MET A 123 3.07 4.47 -1.68
N PRO A 124 4.06 4.82 -0.85
CA PRO A 124 4.56 6.19 -0.81
C PRO A 124 5.04 6.67 -2.18
N HIS A 125 4.52 7.81 -2.62
CA HIS A 125 4.94 8.50 -3.83
C HIS A 125 6.41 8.95 -3.64
N HIS A 126 7.26 8.63 -4.62
CA HIS A 126 8.72 8.83 -4.56
C HIS A 126 9.45 7.99 -3.49
N ASP A 127 8.99 6.77 -3.18
CA ASP A 127 9.80 5.84 -2.38
C ASP A 127 11.19 5.62 -3.03
N LEU A 128 12.21 6.17 -2.37
CA LEU A 128 13.61 6.11 -2.79
C LEU A 128 14.14 4.67 -2.78
N ILE A 129 13.50 3.82 -1.98
CA ILE A 129 13.95 2.45 -1.79
C ILE A 129 13.41 1.51 -2.87
N ALA A 130 12.26 1.80 -3.48
CA ALA A 130 11.60 0.92 -4.45
C ALA A 130 12.51 0.47 -5.60
N MET A 131 13.45 1.33 -6.01
CA MET A 131 14.40 1.08 -7.11
C MET A 131 15.83 0.84 -6.63
N THR A 132 16.07 0.86 -5.32
CA THR A 132 17.42 0.72 -4.76
C THR A 132 17.79 -0.76 -4.66
N PRO A 133 18.91 -1.20 -5.27
CA PRO A 133 19.33 -2.59 -5.21
C PRO A 133 19.67 -3.00 -3.78
N GLU A 134 19.15 -4.16 -3.37
CA GLU A 134 19.49 -4.78 -2.09
C GLU A 134 20.77 -5.61 -2.22
N ARG A 135 21.67 -5.50 -1.23
CA ARG A 135 22.83 -6.39 -1.08
C ARG A 135 22.87 -7.00 0.31
N ARG A 136 23.60 -8.11 0.46
CA ARG A 136 23.91 -8.64 1.80
C ARG A 136 24.87 -7.70 2.53
N ALA A 137 24.71 -7.61 3.84
CA ALA A 137 25.67 -6.91 4.68
C ALA A 137 27.03 -7.62 4.67
N THR A 138 28.08 -6.84 4.86
CA THR A 138 29.44 -7.34 5.10
C THR A 138 29.64 -7.69 6.58
N ALA A 139 30.71 -8.43 6.88
CA ALA A 139 31.10 -8.70 8.27
C ALA A 139 31.50 -7.44 9.05
N GLY A 140 31.96 -6.40 8.35
CA GLY A 140 32.27 -5.09 8.93
C GLY A 140 31.00 -4.37 9.39
N GLU A 141 30.00 -4.27 8.52
CA GLU A 141 28.73 -3.61 8.82
C GLU A 141 27.95 -4.29 9.96
N ALA A 142 27.92 -5.63 9.97
CA ALA A 142 27.30 -6.35 11.08
C ALA A 142 28.02 -6.08 12.41
N ARG A 143 29.35 -5.92 12.39
CA ARG A 143 30.13 -5.58 13.59
C ARG A 143 29.89 -4.15 14.03
N GLU A 144 29.85 -3.20 13.10
CA GLU A 144 29.54 -1.81 13.36
C GLU A 144 28.16 -1.67 14.02
N LEU A 145 27.15 -2.35 13.48
CA LEU A 145 25.80 -2.32 14.04
C LEU A 145 25.75 -2.92 15.47
N ARG A 146 26.54 -3.97 15.74
CA ARG A 146 26.67 -4.54 17.11
C ARG A 146 27.34 -3.58 18.11
N ILE A 147 28.13 -2.63 17.64
CA ILE A 147 28.74 -1.59 18.50
C ILE A 147 27.72 -0.50 18.79
N LEU A 148 26.92 -0.13 17.80
CA LEU A 148 25.92 0.93 17.90
C LEU A 148 24.65 0.48 18.67
N LEU A 149 24.33 -0.82 18.61
CA LEU A 149 23.06 -1.36 19.10
C LEU A 149 23.26 -2.64 19.90
N SER A 150 22.39 -2.84 20.90
CA SER A 150 22.32 -4.10 21.63
C SER A 150 21.66 -5.17 20.74
N GLY A 151 22.39 -6.21 20.33
CA GLY A 151 21.84 -7.27 19.52
C GLY A 151 22.86 -8.28 18.98
N THR A 152 22.35 -9.37 18.39
CA THR A 152 23.17 -10.33 17.63
C THR A 152 22.89 -10.12 16.15
N PHE A 153 23.79 -9.41 15.47
CA PHE A 153 23.67 -9.16 14.04
C PHE A 153 24.60 -10.10 13.28
N ARG A 154 24.03 -10.89 12.35
CA ARG A 154 24.80 -11.74 11.44
C ARG A 154 24.66 -11.19 10.02
N PRO A 155 25.77 -11.08 9.26
CA PRO A 155 25.71 -10.55 7.90
C PRO A 155 24.70 -11.26 6.98
N MET A 156 24.52 -12.57 7.18
CA MET A 156 23.58 -13.39 6.40
C MET A 156 22.10 -13.11 6.67
N GLN A 157 21.77 -12.43 7.77
CA GLN A 157 20.42 -12.02 8.16
C GLN A 157 20.18 -10.54 7.86
N MET A 158 21.13 -9.85 7.23
CA MET A 158 21.09 -8.42 7.04
C MET A 158 21.15 -8.08 5.56
N ARG A 159 20.18 -7.29 5.12
CA ARG A 159 20.14 -6.67 3.79
C ARG A 159 20.41 -5.18 3.93
N VAL A 160 21.21 -4.64 3.02
CA VAL A 160 21.63 -3.23 3.02
C VAL A 160 21.18 -2.60 1.73
N LEU A 161 20.59 -1.43 1.85
CA LEU A 161 20.14 -0.57 0.76
C LEU A 161 20.89 0.76 0.89
N GLU A 162 21.56 1.15 -0.19
CA GLU A 162 22.37 2.36 -0.28
C GLU A 162 21.70 3.35 -1.22
N PHE A 163 21.40 4.54 -0.73
CA PHE A 163 20.70 5.56 -1.51
C PHE A 163 21.18 6.97 -1.14
N ASP A 164 21.09 7.89 -2.09
CA ASP A 164 21.40 9.31 -1.93
C ASP A 164 20.08 10.11 -1.98
N PRO A 165 19.44 10.32 -0.82
CA PRO A 165 18.10 10.89 -0.78
C PRO A 165 18.05 12.35 -1.27
N PHE A 166 19.15 13.07 -1.17
CA PHE A 166 19.23 14.51 -1.48
C PHE A 166 20.02 14.81 -2.76
N ARG A 167 20.53 13.78 -3.45
CA ARG A 167 21.34 13.89 -4.67
C ARG A 167 22.61 14.73 -4.47
N THR A 168 23.21 14.65 -3.28
CA THR A 168 24.41 15.40 -2.89
C THR A 168 25.70 14.59 -3.00
N GLY A 169 25.60 13.30 -3.33
CA GLY A 169 26.68 12.31 -3.27
C GLY A 169 26.85 11.66 -1.89
N GLU A 170 26.03 12.04 -0.91
CA GLU A 170 26.08 11.49 0.44
C GLU A 170 25.22 10.23 0.56
N ILE A 171 25.87 9.08 0.76
CA ILE A 171 25.20 7.78 0.76
C ILE A 171 24.66 7.43 2.15
N TRP A 172 23.35 7.25 2.23
CA TRP A 172 22.65 6.71 3.38
C TRP A 172 22.53 5.18 3.27
N ARG A 173 22.51 4.50 4.41
CA ARG A 173 22.41 3.04 4.48
C ARG A 173 21.20 2.64 5.31
N LEU A 174 20.20 2.03 4.68
CA LEU A 174 19.14 1.33 5.38
C LEU A 174 19.50 -0.14 5.51
N ILE A 175 19.52 -0.63 6.74
CA ILE A 175 19.82 -2.01 7.09
C ILE A 175 18.52 -2.68 7.51
N LEU A 176 18.07 -3.67 6.75
CA LEU A 176 16.94 -4.54 7.08
C LEU A 176 17.47 -5.82 7.72
N ILE A 177 16.85 -6.24 8.82
CA ILE A 177 17.21 -7.47 9.52
C ILE A 177 16.08 -8.47 9.33
N ASP A 178 16.37 -9.57 8.65
CA ASP A 178 15.43 -10.65 8.48
C ASP A 178 15.21 -11.33 9.85
N PRO A 179 13.94 -11.52 10.27
CA PRO A 179 13.65 -12.20 11.53
C PRO A 179 14.19 -13.62 11.50
N ASP A 180 14.56 -14.16 12.67
CA ASP A 180 15.29 -15.44 12.78
C ASP A 180 14.39 -16.68 12.56
N GLY A 181 13.43 -16.58 11.63
CA GLY A 181 12.50 -17.63 11.23
C GLY A 181 11.42 -17.97 12.26
N SER A 182 11.45 -17.36 13.45
CA SER A 182 10.50 -17.62 14.53
C SER A 182 9.09 -17.08 14.28
N ASP A 183 8.99 -16.00 13.49
CA ASP A 183 7.74 -15.38 13.09
C ASP A 183 7.94 -14.66 11.75
N PRO A 184 7.67 -15.33 10.60
CA PRO A 184 7.79 -14.70 9.28
C PRO A 184 6.78 -13.56 9.08
N ASP A 185 5.71 -13.53 9.88
CA ASP A 185 4.67 -12.50 9.83
C ASP A 185 4.93 -11.34 10.83
N GLY A 186 5.97 -11.50 11.65
CA GLY A 186 6.41 -10.52 12.65
C GLY A 186 7.06 -9.28 12.03
N PRO A 187 7.12 -8.16 12.77
CA PRO A 187 7.79 -6.96 12.29
C PRO A 187 9.30 -7.22 12.16
N SER A 188 9.86 -6.88 11.01
CA SER A 188 11.30 -6.98 10.73
C SER A 188 12.00 -5.72 11.25
N PRO A 189 13.03 -5.84 12.11
CA PRO A 189 13.80 -4.70 12.57
C PRO A 189 14.56 -4.04 11.40
N PHE A 190 14.71 -2.73 11.47
CA PHE A 190 15.53 -1.98 10.54
C PHE A 190 16.24 -0.81 11.21
N HIS A 191 17.37 -0.40 10.61
CA HIS A 191 18.20 0.69 11.10
C HIS A 191 18.67 1.57 9.95
N LEU A 192 18.60 2.88 10.14
CA LEU A 192 19.10 3.84 9.16
C LEU A 192 20.40 4.47 9.68
N LEU A 193 21.46 4.34 8.89
CA LEU A 193 22.74 5.00 9.11
C LEU A 193 22.88 6.18 8.14
N GLY A 194 23.41 7.28 8.67
CA GLY A 194 23.75 8.46 7.89
C GLY A 194 25.05 8.27 7.09
N PRO A 195 25.43 9.27 6.30
CA PRO A 195 26.65 9.26 5.48
C PRO A 195 27.93 9.14 6.32
N ASP A 196 27.88 9.63 7.56
CA ASP A 196 28.95 9.56 8.55
C ASP A 196 29.00 8.21 9.31
N GLY A 197 28.10 7.27 8.99
CA GLY A 197 27.96 5.99 9.70
C GLY A 197 27.22 6.09 11.04
N ALA A 198 26.78 7.28 11.45
CA ALA A 198 26.01 7.43 12.67
C ALA A 198 24.59 6.88 12.52
N LEU A 199 24.10 6.23 13.57
CA LEU A 199 22.72 5.76 13.63
C LEU A 199 21.76 6.95 13.70
N ARG A 200 20.92 7.11 12.67
CA ARG A 200 19.91 8.18 12.60
C ARG A 200 18.53 7.71 13.02
N HIS A 201 18.23 6.43 12.80
CA HIS A 201 16.92 5.87 13.16
C HIS A 201 16.99 4.36 13.41
N SER A 202 16.11 3.85 14.28
CA SER A 202 15.89 2.42 14.51
C SER A 202 14.41 2.14 14.75
N GLY A 203 13.89 1.13 14.04
CA GLY A 203 12.48 0.78 14.11
C GLY A 203 12.24 -0.67 13.72
N ALA A 204 10.96 -1.02 13.55
CA ALA A 204 10.54 -2.29 13.01
C ALA A 204 9.29 -2.10 12.14
N ALA A 205 9.20 -2.85 11.04
CA ALA A 205 8.10 -2.74 10.09
C ALA A 205 7.57 -4.12 9.71
N HIS A 206 6.25 -4.23 9.53
CA HIS A 206 5.66 -5.36 8.83
C HIS A 206 5.90 -5.18 7.33
N GLY A 207 6.75 -6.03 6.74
CA GLY A 207 7.24 -5.87 5.38
C GLY A 207 8.40 -4.85 5.28
N ARG A 208 8.64 -4.35 4.07
CA ARG A 208 9.74 -3.41 3.79
C ARG A 208 9.33 -1.99 4.18
N PRO A 209 10.14 -1.23 4.95
CA PRO A 209 9.90 0.19 5.17
C PRO A 209 10.14 1.00 3.90
N TRP A 210 9.56 2.19 3.84
CA TRP A 210 9.75 3.15 2.75
C TRP A 210 10.52 4.37 3.21
N ALA A 211 11.14 5.08 2.27
CA ALA A 211 11.82 6.34 2.55
C ALA A 211 11.62 7.34 1.42
N TYR A 212 11.36 8.60 1.76
CA TYR A 212 11.28 9.69 0.78
C TYR A 212 11.87 10.99 1.33
N ALA A 213 12.41 11.81 0.44
CA ALA A 213 12.91 13.13 0.78
C ALA A 213 11.74 14.12 0.92
N ASP A 214 11.81 14.96 1.94
CA ASP A 214 10.81 15.98 2.27
C ASP A 214 11.53 17.26 2.76
N ALA A 215 10.77 18.30 3.11
CA ALA A 215 11.29 19.49 3.77
C ALA A 215 10.38 19.91 4.93
N ASP A 216 10.99 20.40 6.01
CA ASP A 216 10.28 21.08 7.09
C ASP A 216 10.86 22.47 7.36
N GLY A 217 10.38 23.13 8.42
CA GLY A 217 10.82 24.48 8.78
C GLY A 217 12.32 24.63 9.05
N ALA A 218 13.06 23.53 9.23
CA ALA A 218 14.51 23.53 9.42
C ALA A 218 15.29 23.04 8.17
N GLY A 219 14.62 22.72 7.07
CA GLY A 219 15.23 22.34 5.80
C GLY A 219 14.87 20.93 5.32
N ALA A 220 15.69 20.37 4.44
CA ALA A 220 15.48 19.02 3.89
C ALA A 220 15.58 17.96 4.99
N VAL A 221 14.67 16.99 4.94
CA VAL A 221 14.60 15.86 5.88
C VAL A 221 14.32 14.56 5.14
N LEU A 222 14.72 13.44 5.74
CA LEU A 222 14.30 12.13 5.27
C LEU A 222 13.11 11.65 6.10
N ARG A 223 12.03 11.26 5.43
CA ARG A 223 10.87 10.61 6.06
C ARG A 223 11.00 9.12 5.89
N LEU A 224 10.89 8.39 6.99
CA LEU A 224 10.76 6.94 7.01
C LEU A 224 9.30 6.58 7.27
N VAL A 225 8.77 5.64 6.50
CA VAL A 225 7.41 5.13 6.68
C VAL A 225 7.48 3.63 6.99
N SER A 226 6.91 3.25 8.13
CA SER A 226 6.84 1.87 8.60
C SER A 226 5.39 1.41 8.68
N LEU A 227 5.09 0.23 8.14
CA LEU A 227 3.80 -0.40 8.37
C LEU A 227 3.81 -1.10 9.74
N THR A 228 2.87 -0.75 10.58
CA THR A 228 2.63 -1.35 11.90
C THR A 228 1.30 -2.11 11.90
N ARG A 229 0.99 -2.84 12.97
CA ARG A 229 -0.31 -3.50 13.11
C ARG A 229 -1.50 -2.52 13.14
N SER A 230 -1.27 -1.28 13.56
CA SER A 230 -2.29 -0.24 13.69
C SER A 230 -2.30 0.75 12.53
N GLY A 231 -1.40 0.62 11.55
CA GLY A 231 -1.34 1.50 10.38
C GLY A 231 0.06 1.99 10.05
N LEU A 232 0.13 3.09 9.30
CA LEU A 232 1.38 3.71 8.87
C LEU A 232 1.95 4.61 9.97
N LEU A 233 3.22 4.41 10.31
CA LEU A 233 4.00 5.30 11.17
C LEU A 233 4.99 6.08 10.31
N VAL A 234 5.05 7.39 10.50
CA VAL A 234 5.93 8.30 9.74
C VAL A 234 6.88 8.99 10.69
N GLU A 235 8.17 8.87 10.43
CA GLU A 235 9.21 9.36 11.31
C GLU A 235 10.22 10.20 10.53
N THR A 236 10.77 11.22 11.19
CA THR A 236 11.79 12.09 10.60
C THR A 236 13.18 11.64 11.01
N ALA A 237 14.05 11.39 10.04
CA ALA A 237 15.47 11.13 10.25
C ALA A 237 16.32 12.33 9.80
N ARG A 238 17.36 12.64 10.58
CA ARG A 238 18.31 13.75 10.36
C ARG A 238 19.75 13.30 10.61
#